data_AF-A0A318H4Y9-F1
#
_entry.id   AF-A0A318H4Y9-F1
#
_cell.length_a   1.000
_cell.length_b   1.000
_cell.length_c   1.000
_cell.angle_alpha   90.00
_cell.angle_beta   90.00
_cell.angle_gamma   90.00
#
_symmetry.space_group_name_H-M   'P 1'
#
loop_
_entity.id
_entity.type
_entity.pdbx_description
1 polymer ?
#
loop_
_entity_poly.entity_id
_entity_poly.type
_entity_poly.pdbx_seq_one_letter_code
_entity_poly.pdbx_strand_id
1 'polypeptide(L)'
;MSGGMGGLLSSGRGGSGRAAVDEPLWLEWLTLGGLLAFATWLLGARGVWHLLLTSDPTGLTLVILVVFVAATLWCGSRSRELQRQRRLMLAAARQARHGDPGDDGWAGAYWAALAASPRDSGAPLDLLLDQAQGPHHTAWWVNGIQLKLGLLGKVIGFSMLAIQIGQMQSFDAAQSQDLLRSLTSGLGVALLTTMVGLVGNILLGLQLTRLDRYADALVSDCQRLGLAIGASRQGD
;
A
#
# COMPACT_ATOMS: atom_id res chain seq x y z
N MET A 1 41.76 -59.16 5.63
CA MET A 1 40.32 -59.00 5.90
C MET A 1 40.10 -57.62 6.49
N SER A 2 39.29 -56.79 5.80
CA SER A 2 38.70 -55.49 6.22
C SER A 2 39.69 -54.37 6.60
N GLY A 3 39.85 -53.27 5.87
CA GLY A 3 38.85 -52.39 5.23
C GLY A 3 38.53 -51.25 6.21
N GLY A 4 38.52 -49.95 5.89
CA GLY A 4 38.70 -49.17 4.68
C GLY A 4 38.54 -47.68 5.06
N MET A 5 38.86 -46.78 4.14
CA MET A 5 38.70 -45.31 4.21
C MET A 5 37.46 -44.81 4.96
N GLY A 6 37.63 -43.73 5.72
CA GLY A 6 36.56 -42.92 6.30
C GLY A 6 36.93 -41.44 6.42
N GLY A 7 37.57 -40.88 5.39
CA GLY A 7 37.57 -39.45 5.15
C GLY A 7 36.22 -39.01 4.56
N LEU A 8 35.86 -37.74 4.76
CA LEU A 8 34.67 -37.04 4.28
C LEU A 8 33.34 -37.33 5.02
N LEU A 9 33.10 -36.55 6.07
CA LEU A 9 31.79 -35.96 6.33
C LEU A 9 31.99 -34.43 6.25
N SER A 10 32.11 -33.92 5.03
CA SER A 10 31.03 -33.20 4.34
C SER A 10 30.57 -31.97 5.13
N SER A 11 31.32 -30.89 4.93
CA SER A 11 30.86 -29.50 5.06
C SER A 11 29.50 -29.35 4.37
N GLY A 12 28.45 -29.26 5.17
CA GLY A 12 27.09 -28.96 4.75
C GLY A 12 26.70 -27.55 5.17
N ARG A 13 27.54 -26.53 4.93
CA ARG A 13 27.09 -25.12 4.90
C ARG A 13 26.29 -24.89 3.61
N GLY A 14 25.12 -25.51 3.53
CA GLY A 14 24.07 -25.14 2.60
C GLY A 14 23.34 -23.91 3.13
N GLY A 15 24.08 -22.81 3.31
CA GLY A 15 23.47 -21.50 3.44
C GLY A 15 22.84 -21.20 2.10
N SER A 16 21.56 -21.55 1.94
CA SER A 16 20.72 -21.02 0.86
C SER A 16 20.63 -19.52 1.07
N GLY A 17 21.65 -18.82 0.59
CA GLY A 17 21.54 -17.42 0.24
C GLY A 17 20.42 -17.37 -0.77
N ARG A 18 19.19 -17.12 -0.29
CA ARG A 18 18.13 -16.57 -1.12
C ARG A 18 18.79 -15.38 -1.78
N ALA A 19 19.18 -15.54 -3.04
CA ALA A 19 19.50 -14.41 -3.89
C ALA A 19 18.31 -13.48 -3.68
N ALA A 20 18.58 -12.29 -3.12
CA ALA A 20 17.57 -11.28 -2.93
C ALA A 20 17.11 -10.94 -4.35
N VAL A 21 16.05 -11.62 -4.79
CA VAL A 21 15.35 -11.28 -6.01
C VAL A 21 14.94 -9.85 -5.77
N ASP A 22 15.43 -8.93 -6.60
CA ASP A 22 14.98 -7.54 -6.60
C ASP A 22 13.48 -7.58 -6.87
N GLU A 23 12.65 -7.66 -5.83
CA GLU A 23 11.20 -7.62 -5.96
C GLU A 23 10.88 -6.29 -6.63
N PRO A 24 10.41 -6.30 -7.89
CA PRO A 24 10.28 -5.08 -8.63
C PRO A 24 8.94 -4.43 -8.25
N LEU A 25 8.80 -4.01 -7.00
CA LEU A 25 7.60 -3.36 -6.43
C LEU A 25 7.04 -2.26 -7.34
N TRP A 26 7.90 -1.48 -7.99
CA TRP A 26 7.49 -0.48 -8.97
C TRP A 26 6.85 -1.08 -10.24
N LEU A 27 7.38 -2.20 -10.74
CA LEU A 27 6.78 -2.92 -11.86
C LEU A 27 5.44 -3.54 -11.46
N GLU A 28 5.33 -4.10 -10.26
CA GLU A 28 4.05 -4.59 -9.72
C GLU A 28 3.02 -3.46 -9.61
N TRP A 29 3.44 -2.27 -9.17
CA TRP A 29 2.56 -1.10 -9.16
C TRP A 29 2.17 -0.68 -10.59
N LEU A 30 3.10 -0.70 -11.55
CA LEU A 30 2.80 -0.37 -12.95
C LEU A 30 1.84 -1.37 -13.61
N THR A 31 1.97 -2.67 -13.33
CA THR A 31 1.05 -3.68 -13.87
C THR A 31 -0.35 -3.50 -13.30
N LEU A 32 -0.46 -3.22 -11.99
CA LEU A 32 -1.72 -2.89 -11.35
C LEU A 32 -2.29 -1.57 -11.91
N GLY A 33 -1.46 -0.53 -12.06
CA GLY A 33 -1.87 0.75 -12.65
C GLY A 33 -2.36 0.61 -14.08
N GLY A 34 -1.69 -0.21 -14.90
CA GLY A 34 -2.11 -0.55 -16.25
C GLY A 34 -3.45 -1.32 -16.27
N LEU A 35 -3.63 -2.27 -15.35
CA LEU A 35 -4.90 -2.98 -15.18
C LEU A 35 -6.03 -2.03 -14.79
N LEU A 36 -5.79 -1.09 -13.86
CA LEU A 36 -6.77 -0.09 -13.44
C LEU A 36 -7.11 0.89 -14.55
N ALA A 37 -6.13 1.34 -15.33
CA ALA A 37 -6.34 2.20 -16.48
C ALA A 37 -7.17 1.48 -17.56
N PHE A 38 -6.86 0.22 -17.84
CA PHE A 38 -7.63 -0.61 -18.77
C PHE A 38 -9.07 -0.83 -18.28
N ALA A 39 -9.26 -1.16 -17.00
CA ALA A 39 -10.59 -1.30 -16.40
C ALA A 39 -11.37 0.01 -16.48
N THR A 40 -10.74 1.15 -16.18
CA THR A 40 -11.32 2.50 -16.29
C THR A 40 -11.78 2.78 -17.72
N TRP A 41 -10.94 2.48 -18.71
CA TRP A 41 -11.30 2.61 -20.11
C TRP A 41 -12.48 1.70 -20.50
N LEU A 42 -12.45 0.43 -20.07
CA LEU A 42 -13.51 -0.55 -20.35
C LEU A 42 -14.86 -0.14 -19.75
N LEU A 43 -14.87 0.39 -18.52
CA LEU A 43 -16.07 0.95 -17.89
C LEU A 43 -16.61 2.15 -18.68
N GLY A 44 -15.71 2.98 -19.22
CA GLY A 44 -16.10 4.10 -20.09
C GLY A 44 -16.69 3.67 -21.42
N ALA A 45 -16.07 2.68 -22.08
CA ALA A 45 -16.58 2.12 -23.33
C ALA A 45 -18.00 1.52 -23.16
N ARG A 46 -18.35 1.05 -21.95
CA ARG A 46 -19.69 0.55 -21.61
C ARG A 46 -20.65 1.61 -21.03
N GLY A 47 -20.26 2.88 -20.96
CA GLY A 47 -21.10 3.96 -20.43
C GLY A 47 -21.29 3.95 -18.91
N VAL A 48 -20.53 3.13 -18.17
CA VAL A 48 -20.65 3.01 -16.71
C VAL A 48 -20.28 4.30 -15.99
N TRP A 49 -19.30 5.06 -16.50
CA TRP A 49 -18.94 6.38 -15.93
C TRP A 49 -20.11 7.37 -15.95
N HIS A 50 -20.83 7.42 -17.07
CA HIS A 50 -22.01 8.27 -17.18
C HIS A 50 -23.08 7.84 -16.18
N LEU A 51 -23.35 6.52 -16.08
CA LEU A 51 -24.30 5.99 -15.11
C LEU A 51 -23.89 6.32 -13.66
N LEU A 52 -22.64 6.12 -13.28
CA LEU A 52 -22.15 6.39 -11.93
C LEU A 52 -22.27 7.87 -11.55
N LEU A 53 -21.89 8.77 -12.45
CA LEU A 53 -21.91 10.22 -12.18
C LEU A 53 -23.32 10.82 -12.23
N THR A 54 -24.20 10.31 -13.08
CA THR A 54 -25.60 10.79 -13.14
C THR A 54 -26.47 10.20 -12.05
N SER A 55 -26.14 8.99 -11.57
CA SER A 55 -26.88 8.33 -10.49
C SER A 55 -26.53 8.88 -9.12
N ASP A 56 -25.40 9.57 -8.94
CA ASP A 56 -25.00 10.15 -7.66
C ASP A 56 -25.05 11.70 -7.69
N PRO A 57 -26.22 12.30 -7.38
CA PRO A 57 -26.35 13.76 -7.33
C PRO A 57 -25.56 14.39 -6.17
N THR A 58 -25.10 13.60 -5.20
CA THR A 58 -24.35 14.11 -4.03
C THR A 58 -22.89 14.40 -4.37
N GLY A 59 -22.37 13.81 -5.45
CA GLY A 59 -20.97 13.92 -5.87
C GLY A 59 -19.98 13.13 -5.01
N LEU A 60 -20.45 12.34 -4.05
CA LEU A 60 -19.58 11.56 -3.16
C LEU A 60 -18.78 10.49 -3.91
N THR A 61 -19.37 9.85 -4.89
CA THR A 61 -18.70 8.86 -5.75
C THR A 61 -17.49 9.48 -6.43
N LEU A 62 -17.62 10.71 -6.94
CA LEU A 62 -16.50 11.44 -7.55
C LEU A 62 -15.41 11.73 -6.53
N VAL A 63 -15.77 12.18 -5.32
CA VAL A 63 -14.80 12.42 -4.23
C VAL A 63 -14.03 11.14 -3.88
N ILE A 64 -14.73 10.02 -3.73
CA ILE A 64 -14.13 8.71 -3.44
C ILE A 64 -13.13 8.33 -4.55
N LEU A 65 -13.50 8.52 -5.81
CA LEU A 65 -12.62 8.21 -6.95
C LEU A 65 -11.37 9.09 -6.98
N VAL A 66 -11.51 10.40 -6.73
CA VAL A 66 -10.38 11.34 -6.68
C VAL A 66 -9.41 10.95 -5.56
N VAL A 67 -9.93 10.65 -4.36
CA VAL A 67 -9.12 10.19 -3.22
C VAL A 67 -8.40 8.89 -3.58
N PHE A 68 -9.08 7.93 -4.19
CA PHE A 68 -8.48 6.67 -4.62
C PHE A 68 -7.35 6.86 -5.63
N VAL A 69 -7.54 7.71 -6.65
CA VAL A 69 -6.52 8.00 -7.66
C VAL A 69 -5.31 8.70 -7.02
N ALA A 70 -5.54 9.71 -6.17
CA ALA A 70 -4.46 10.42 -5.48
C ALA A 70 -3.65 9.47 -4.58
N ALA A 71 -4.32 8.60 -3.82
CA ALA A 71 -3.67 7.61 -2.97
C ALA A 71 -2.91 6.56 -3.79
N THR A 72 -3.46 6.11 -4.92
CA THR A 72 -2.79 5.17 -5.84
C THR A 72 -1.53 5.79 -6.45
N LEU A 73 -1.58 7.06 -6.86
CA LEU A 73 -0.40 7.79 -7.36
C LEU A 73 0.67 7.95 -6.27
N TRP A 74 0.23 8.23 -5.03
CA TRP A 74 1.13 8.28 -3.88
C TRP A 74 1.83 6.93 -3.64
N CYS A 75 1.10 5.80 -3.68
CA CYS A 75 1.68 4.46 -3.62
C CYS A 75 2.73 4.23 -4.72
N GLY A 76 2.49 4.74 -5.92
CA GLY A 76 3.46 4.74 -7.02
C GLY A 76 4.73 5.52 -6.68
N SER A 77 4.57 6.74 -6.16
CA SER A 77 5.74 7.55 -5.76
C SER A 77 6.55 6.87 -4.64
N ARG A 78 5.88 6.27 -3.64
CA ARG A 78 6.57 5.58 -2.54
C ARG A 78 7.22 4.27 -2.94
N SER A 79 6.62 3.50 -3.85
CA SER A 79 7.27 2.28 -4.35
C SER A 79 8.58 2.59 -5.08
N ARG A 80 8.66 3.69 -5.86
CA ARG A 80 9.93 4.15 -6.45
C ARG A 80 10.95 4.55 -5.38
N GLU A 81 10.50 5.25 -4.34
CA GLU A 81 11.39 5.70 -3.27
C GLU A 81 11.97 4.53 -2.48
N LEU A 82 11.14 3.57 -2.05
CA LEU A 82 11.59 2.38 -1.34
C LEU A 82 12.57 1.56 -2.19
N GLN A 83 12.32 1.41 -3.48
CA GLN A 83 13.27 0.75 -4.39
C GLN A 83 14.57 1.52 -4.55
N ARG A 84 14.52 2.85 -4.63
CA ARG A 84 15.72 3.70 -4.66
C ARG A 84 16.57 3.47 -3.41
N GLN A 85 15.95 3.49 -2.24
CA GLN A 85 16.63 3.27 -0.96
C GLN A 85 17.20 1.85 -0.84
N ARG A 86 16.51 0.83 -1.37
CA ARG A 86 17.06 -0.54 -1.42
C ARG A 86 18.30 -0.62 -2.32
N ARG A 87 18.31 0.06 -3.47
CA ARG A 87 19.49 0.12 -4.35
C ARG A 87 20.66 0.82 -3.67
N LEU A 88 20.41 1.93 -2.99
CA LEU A 88 21.43 2.66 -2.22
C LEU A 88 22.00 1.78 -1.09
N MET A 89 21.14 1.10 -0.33
CA MET A 89 21.56 0.13 0.70
C MET A 89 22.48 -0.95 0.13
N LEU A 90 22.11 -1.56 -1.00
CA LEU A 90 22.92 -2.60 -1.64
C LEU A 90 24.26 -2.06 -2.15
N ALA A 91 24.30 -0.83 -2.66
CA ALA A 91 25.53 -0.17 -3.08
C ALA A 91 26.44 0.13 -1.88
N ALA A 92 25.90 0.73 -0.82
CA ALA A 92 26.62 1.03 0.41
C ALA A 92 27.14 -0.25 1.10
N ALA A 93 26.36 -1.34 1.09
CA ALA A 93 26.80 -2.62 1.64
C ALA A 93 28.00 -3.23 0.88
N ARG A 94 28.10 -2.99 -0.44
CA ARG A 94 29.26 -3.40 -1.23
C ARG A 94 30.48 -2.52 -0.91
N GLN A 95 30.30 -1.21 -0.77
CA GLN A 95 31.37 -0.27 -0.42
C GLN A 95 31.91 -0.49 1.00
N ALA A 96 31.03 -0.77 1.97
CA ALA A 96 31.41 -1.07 3.34
C ALA A 96 32.32 -2.30 3.45
N ARG A 97 32.16 -3.30 2.56
CA ARG A 97 33.09 -4.45 2.45
C ARG A 97 34.47 -4.06 1.94
N HIS A 98 34.58 -2.93 1.23
CA HIS A 98 35.83 -2.38 0.71
C HIS A 98 36.42 -1.27 1.59
N GLY A 99 35.84 -1.00 2.77
CA GLY A 99 36.39 -0.09 3.77
C GLY A 99 35.93 1.37 3.65
N ASP A 100 35.02 1.69 2.73
CA ASP A 100 34.47 3.05 2.56
C ASP A 100 33.02 3.12 3.06
N PRO A 101 32.70 3.91 4.10
CA PRO A 101 31.33 4.09 4.55
C PRO A 101 30.57 4.97 3.55
N GLY A 102 29.85 4.35 2.61
CA GLY A 102 28.92 5.05 1.73
C GLY A 102 27.83 5.75 2.55
N ASP A 103 27.80 7.08 2.48
CA ASP A 103 26.92 7.95 3.31
C ASP A 103 25.55 8.21 2.66
N ASP A 104 25.33 7.70 1.45
CA ASP A 104 24.13 7.99 0.68
C ASP A 104 22.96 7.04 1.03
N GLY A 105 21.95 7.57 1.71
CA GLY A 105 20.65 6.93 1.92
C GLY A 105 20.39 6.48 3.36
N TRP A 106 19.17 5.96 3.60
CA TRP A 106 18.71 5.65 4.95
C TRP A 106 19.56 4.57 5.65
N ALA A 107 20.05 3.59 4.88
CA ALA A 107 20.90 2.52 5.40
C ALA A 107 22.29 3.03 5.81
N GLY A 108 22.89 3.91 5.01
CA GLY A 108 24.19 4.52 5.32
C GLY A 108 24.12 5.34 6.60
N ALA A 109 23.14 6.23 6.71
CA ALA A 109 22.89 7.02 7.92
C ALA A 109 22.64 6.13 9.16
N TYR A 110 21.87 5.05 9.01
CA TYR A 110 21.63 4.07 10.08
C TYR A 110 22.93 3.38 10.54
N TRP A 111 23.77 2.90 9.61
CA TRP A 111 25.03 2.23 9.97
C TRP A 111 26.08 3.19 10.51
N ALA A 112 26.15 4.42 10.00
CA ALA A 112 27.01 5.47 10.53
C ALA A 112 26.60 5.82 11.98
N ALA A 113 25.30 5.96 12.24
CA ALA A 113 24.78 6.18 13.58
C ALA A 113 25.09 4.99 14.51
N LEU A 114 24.97 3.74 14.04
CA LEU A 114 25.40 2.56 14.83
C LEU A 114 26.91 2.58 15.13
N ALA A 115 27.74 2.94 14.16
CA ALA A 115 29.20 3.00 14.32
C ALA A 115 29.62 4.05 15.35
N ALA A 116 28.87 5.16 15.45
CA ALA A 116 29.10 6.21 16.44
C ALA A 116 28.81 5.79 17.89
N SER A 117 28.33 4.55 18.13
CA SER A 117 28.00 4.02 19.45
C SER A 117 27.13 4.98 20.27
N PRO A 118 25.89 5.26 19.81
CA PRO A 118 25.01 6.23 20.42
C PRO A 118 24.62 5.79 21.83
N ARG A 119 24.43 6.74 22.75
CA ARG A 119 23.98 6.45 24.13
C ARG A 119 22.66 5.69 24.14
N ASP A 120 21.77 6.04 23.21
CA ASP A 120 20.53 5.31 22.97
C ASP A 120 20.73 4.37 21.77
N SER A 121 20.84 3.08 22.06
CA SER A 121 21.02 2.04 21.05
C SER A 121 19.79 1.84 20.15
N GLY A 122 18.61 2.30 20.56
CA GLY A 122 17.37 2.18 19.80
C GLY A 122 17.15 3.32 18.80
N ALA A 123 17.61 4.52 19.13
CA ALA A 123 17.34 5.74 18.35
C ALA A 123 17.65 5.63 16.83
N PRO A 124 18.77 5.03 16.38
CA PRO A 124 19.03 4.88 14.94
C PRO A 124 17.99 4.02 14.22
N LEU A 125 17.49 2.98 14.89
CA LEU A 125 16.46 2.11 14.32
C LEU A 125 15.13 2.85 14.23
N ASP A 126 14.77 3.61 15.26
CA ASP A 126 13.53 4.38 15.29
C ASP A 126 13.48 5.39 14.14
N LEU A 127 14.59 6.07 13.85
CA LEU A 127 14.70 6.98 12.70
C LEU A 127 14.58 6.26 11.35
N LEU A 128 15.10 5.04 11.23
CA LEU A 128 14.97 4.23 10.02
C LEU A 128 13.51 3.76 9.83
N LEU A 129 12.86 3.33 10.92
CA LEU A 129 11.45 2.93 10.91
C LEU A 129 10.55 4.11 10.55
N ASP A 130 10.78 5.30 11.13
CA ASP A 130 10.01 6.49 10.82
C ASP A 130 10.10 6.88 9.33
N GLN A 131 11.31 6.84 8.74
CA GLN A 131 11.50 7.13 7.32
C GLN A 131 10.88 6.09 6.39
N ALA A 132 10.94 4.81 6.75
CA ALA A 132 10.43 3.72 5.94
C ALA A 132 8.90 3.60 6.03
N GLN A 133 8.36 3.57 7.25
CA GLN A 133 6.98 3.22 7.56
C GLN A 133 6.09 4.41 7.95
N GLY A 134 6.65 5.49 8.51
CA GLY A 134 5.89 6.65 8.98
C GLY A 134 4.90 7.19 7.94
N PRO A 135 5.31 7.40 6.67
CA PRO A 135 4.40 7.85 5.62
C PRO A 135 3.24 6.88 5.31
N HIS A 136 3.40 5.58 5.57
CA HIS A 136 2.37 4.57 5.29
C HIS A 136 1.18 4.67 6.25
N HIS A 137 1.40 5.13 7.49
CA HIS A 137 0.33 5.31 8.47
C HIS A 137 -0.74 6.30 7.96
N THR A 138 -0.31 7.43 7.41
CA THR A 138 -1.22 8.41 6.80
C THR A 138 -1.99 7.82 5.63
N ALA A 139 -1.34 6.99 4.80
CA ALA A 139 -2.00 6.35 3.67
C ALA A 139 -3.04 5.30 4.11
N TRP A 140 -2.78 4.55 5.18
CA TRP A 140 -3.77 3.66 5.80
C TRP A 140 -4.95 4.43 6.40
N TRP A 141 -4.71 5.61 6.98
CA TRP A 141 -5.78 6.48 7.43
C TRP A 141 -6.67 6.96 6.27
N VAL A 142 -6.07 7.36 5.14
CA VAL A 142 -6.82 7.70 3.90
C VAL A 142 -7.63 6.51 3.41
N ASN A 143 -7.05 5.31 3.41
CA ASN A 143 -7.77 4.10 3.07
C ASN A 143 -9.00 3.90 3.99
N GLY A 144 -8.84 4.12 5.30
CA GLY A 144 -9.94 4.08 6.27
C GLY A 144 -11.02 5.14 6.04
N ILE A 145 -10.67 6.35 5.59
CA ILE A 145 -11.65 7.37 5.18
C ILE A 145 -12.47 6.87 4.00
N GLN A 146 -11.83 6.22 3.02
CA GLN A 146 -12.52 5.74 1.83
C GLN A 146 -13.64 4.74 2.16
N LEU A 147 -13.39 3.84 3.13
CA LEU A 147 -14.41 2.95 3.68
C LEU A 147 -15.56 3.73 4.34
N LYS A 148 -15.24 4.74 5.17
CA LYS A 148 -16.24 5.58 5.84
C LYS A 148 -17.08 6.39 4.86
N LEU A 149 -16.48 6.92 3.80
CA LEU A 149 -17.20 7.61 2.72
C LEU A 149 -18.15 6.66 1.98
N GLY A 150 -17.72 5.42 1.71
CA GLY A 150 -18.59 4.39 1.15
C GLY A 150 -19.80 4.07 2.04
N LEU A 151 -19.60 4.02 3.37
CA LEU A 151 -20.68 3.83 4.34
C LEU A 151 -21.60 5.06 4.46
N LEU A 152 -21.04 6.28 4.36
CA LEU A 152 -21.82 7.51 4.33
C LEU A 152 -22.77 7.55 3.13
N GLY A 153 -22.37 7.00 1.98
CA GLY A 153 -23.25 6.84 0.82
C GLY A 153 -24.56 6.10 1.14
N LYS A 154 -24.51 5.07 1.99
CA LYS A 154 -25.73 4.38 2.49
C LYS A 154 -26.61 5.28 3.33
N VAL A 155 -26.01 5.97 4.31
CA VAL A 155 -26.75 6.87 5.21
C VAL A 155 -27.45 7.96 4.42
N ILE A 156 -26.78 8.51 3.39
CA ILE A 156 -27.34 9.55 2.54
C ILE A 156 -28.45 8.99 1.64
N GLY A 157 -28.27 7.83 1.02
CA GLY A 157 -29.34 7.22 0.22
C GLY A 157 -30.59 6.90 1.05
N PHE A 158 -30.43 6.41 2.29
CA PHE A 158 -31.56 6.24 3.22
C PHE A 158 -32.21 7.58 3.62
N SER A 159 -31.42 8.64 3.78
CA SER A 159 -31.92 9.97 4.11
C SER A 159 -32.70 10.58 2.94
N MET A 160 -32.21 10.45 1.70
CA MET A 160 -32.95 10.87 0.49
C MET A 160 -34.28 10.13 0.38
N LEU A 161 -34.28 8.83 0.67
CA LEU A 161 -35.50 8.04 0.67
C LEU A 161 -36.49 8.53 1.74
N ALA A 162 -36.03 8.76 2.96
CA ALA A 162 -36.88 9.21 4.07
C ALA A 162 -37.51 10.58 3.76
N ILE A 163 -36.75 11.51 3.16
CA ILE A 163 -37.25 12.82 2.74
C ILE A 163 -38.35 12.68 1.70
N GLN A 164 -38.17 11.82 0.70
CA GLN A 164 -39.18 11.58 -0.34
C GLN A 164 -40.48 11.01 0.26
N ILE A 165 -40.38 10.06 1.21
CA ILE A 165 -41.55 9.50 1.88
C ILE A 165 -42.26 10.55 2.75
N GLY A 166 -41.49 11.37 3.48
CA GLY A 166 -42.04 12.41 4.37
C GLY A 166 -42.75 13.56 3.64
N GLN A 167 -42.50 13.73 2.34
CA GLN A 167 -43.14 14.77 1.52
C GLN A 167 -44.44 14.29 0.83
N MET A 168 -44.81 13.01 0.94
CA MET A 168 -46.01 12.49 0.28
C MET A 168 -47.29 12.89 1.01
N GLN A 169 -48.23 13.50 0.29
CA GLN A 169 -49.49 14.04 0.84
C GLN A 169 -50.71 13.12 0.61
N SER A 170 -50.62 12.09 -0.25
CA SER A 170 -51.68 11.09 -0.47
C SER A 170 -51.13 9.77 -1.07
N PHE A 171 -51.96 8.73 -1.16
CA PHE A 171 -51.61 7.41 -1.72
C PHE A 171 -52.51 7.05 -2.91
N ASP A 172 -52.46 7.84 -3.99
CA ASP A 172 -53.09 7.47 -5.26
C ASP A 172 -52.13 6.61 -6.12
N ALA A 173 -52.66 5.90 -7.13
CA ALA A 173 -51.91 4.98 -7.99
C ALA A 173 -50.72 5.67 -8.72
N ALA A 174 -50.88 6.94 -9.10
CA ALA A 174 -49.80 7.73 -9.70
C ALA A 174 -48.66 8.01 -8.71
N GLN A 175 -48.99 8.42 -7.47
CA GLN A 175 -48.00 8.65 -6.41
C GLN A 175 -47.31 7.36 -5.96
N SER A 176 -48.01 6.22 -6.01
CA SER A 176 -47.42 4.92 -5.72
C SER A 176 -46.32 4.53 -6.72
N GLN A 177 -46.45 4.88 -8.00
CA GLN A 177 -45.40 4.67 -9.00
C GLN A 177 -44.18 5.57 -8.76
N ASP A 178 -44.39 6.83 -8.38
CA ASP A 178 -43.30 7.76 -8.08
C ASP A 178 -42.57 7.38 -6.79
N LEU A 179 -43.27 6.80 -5.82
CA LEU A 179 -42.71 6.22 -4.61
C LEU A 179 -41.77 5.05 -4.95
N LEU A 180 -42.20 4.13 -5.83
CA LEU A 180 -41.38 3.01 -6.28
C LEU A 180 -40.13 3.46 -7.06
N ARG A 181 -40.25 4.49 -7.91
CA ARG A 181 -39.10 5.10 -8.62
C ARG A 181 -38.12 5.75 -7.65
N SER A 182 -38.65 6.51 -6.69
CA SER A 182 -37.89 7.22 -5.65
C SER A 182 -37.13 6.24 -4.74
N LEU A 183 -37.80 5.16 -4.31
CA LEU A 183 -37.21 4.01 -3.62
C LEU A 183 -36.06 3.39 -4.41
N THR A 184 -36.30 3.09 -5.68
CA THR A 184 -35.30 2.45 -6.55
C THR A 184 -34.10 3.36 -6.78
N SER A 185 -34.33 4.67 -6.94
CA SER A 185 -33.29 5.67 -7.14
C SER A 185 -32.44 5.87 -5.88
N GLY A 186 -33.04 6.16 -4.72
CA GLY A 186 -32.33 6.38 -3.45
C GLY A 186 -31.54 5.15 -3.00
N LEU A 187 -32.09 3.95 -3.23
CA LEU A 187 -31.37 2.69 -3.02
C LEU A 187 -30.21 2.53 -4.01
N GLY A 188 -30.42 2.88 -5.28
CA GLY A 188 -29.39 2.84 -6.32
C GLY A 188 -28.17 3.70 -5.99
N VAL A 189 -28.40 4.94 -5.53
CA VAL A 189 -27.32 5.85 -5.09
C VAL A 189 -26.52 5.26 -3.94
N ALA A 190 -27.22 4.74 -2.92
CA ALA A 190 -26.60 4.10 -1.76
C ALA A 190 -25.71 2.92 -2.16
N LEU A 191 -26.23 2.02 -2.98
CA LEU A 191 -25.52 0.79 -3.37
C LEU A 191 -24.31 1.08 -4.25
N LEU A 192 -24.45 1.96 -5.25
CA LEU A 192 -23.35 2.31 -6.16
C LEU A 192 -22.21 3.00 -5.40
N THR A 193 -22.52 4.01 -4.58
CA THR A 193 -21.51 4.75 -3.81
C THR A 193 -20.77 3.83 -2.83
N THR A 194 -21.51 2.94 -2.14
CA THR A 194 -20.88 1.96 -1.23
C THR A 194 -20.03 0.96 -1.99
N MET A 195 -20.47 0.47 -3.15
CA MET A 195 -19.68 -0.44 -3.98
C MET A 195 -18.37 0.19 -4.42
N VAL A 196 -18.41 1.43 -4.94
CA VAL A 196 -17.20 2.15 -5.37
C VAL A 196 -16.26 2.38 -4.18
N GLY A 197 -16.78 2.81 -3.03
CA GLY A 197 -16.00 2.99 -1.80
C GLY A 197 -15.31 1.71 -1.32
N LEU A 198 -16.04 0.60 -1.27
CA LEU A 198 -15.51 -0.70 -0.85
C LEU A 198 -14.48 -1.27 -1.83
N VAL A 199 -14.79 -1.27 -3.12
CA VAL A 199 -13.88 -1.78 -4.16
C VAL A 199 -12.57 -0.98 -4.12
N GLY A 200 -12.66 0.34 -4.10
CA GLY A 200 -11.47 1.17 -4.02
C GLY A 200 -10.70 0.97 -2.71
N ASN A 201 -11.37 0.80 -1.56
CA ASN A 201 -10.72 0.56 -0.27
C ASN A 201 -9.94 -0.77 -0.27
N ILE A 202 -10.50 -1.82 -0.88
CA ILE A 202 -9.83 -3.12 -1.02
C ILE A 202 -8.61 -3.00 -1.95
N LEU A 203 -8.78 -2.36 -3.10
CA LEU A 203 -7.70 -2.19 -4.08
C LEU A 203 -6.55 -1.33 -3.53
N LEU A 204 -6.87 -0.26 -2.80
CA LEU A 204 -5.87 0.57 -2.14
C LEU A 204 -5.21 -0.18 -0.97
N GLY A 205 -6.00 -0.89 -0.16
CA GLY A 205 -5.48 -1.72 0.93
C GLY A 205 -4.49 -2.80 0.45
N LEU A 206 -4.74 -3.40 -0.71
CA LEU A 206 -3.81 -4.35 -1.32
C LEU A 206 -2.48 -3.68 -1.69
N GLN A 207 -2.52 -2.48 -2.28
CA GLN A 207 -1.32 -1.71 -2.59
C GLN A 207 -0.54 -1.37 -1.32
N LEU A 208 -1.21 -0.86 -0.29
CA LEU A 208 -0.57 -0.48 0.98
C LEU A 208 0.06 -1.68 1.68
N THR A 209 -0.63 -2.82 1.74
CA THR A 209 -0.09 -4.06 2.33
C THR A 209 1.18 -4.50 1.62
N ARG A 210 1.26 -4.32 0.28
CA ARG A 210 2.47 -4.61 -0.48
C ARG A 210 3.60 -3.64 -0.16
N LEU A 211 3.32 -2.34 -0.03
CA LEU A 211 4.30 -1.34 0.38
C LEU A 211 4.85 -1.62 1.78
N ASP A 212 4.00 -1.97 2.75
CA ASP A 212 4.40 -2.29 4.12
C ASP A 212 5.34 -3.48 4.17
N ARG A 213 4.97 -4.58 3.51
CA ARG A 213 5.81 -5.77 3.43
C ARG A 213 7.19 -5.49 2.84
N TYR A 214 7.26 -4.59 1.85
CA TYR A 214 8.53 -4.21 1.24
C TYR A 214 9.35 -3.30 2.17
N ALA A 215 8.72 -2.34 2.85
CA ALA A 215 9.39 -1.49 3.83
C ALA A 215 9.94 -2.31 5.00
N ASP A 216 9.18 -3.28 5.52
CA ASP A 216 9.61 -4.19 6.58
C ASP A 216 10.82 -5.02 6.15
N ALA A 217 10.79 -5.54 4.92
CA ALA A 217 11.92 -6.27 4.35
C ALA A 217 13.17 -5.39 4.21
N LEU A 218 13.01 -4.14 3.75
CA LEU A 218 14.10 -3.18 3.65
C LEU A 218 14.73 -2.88 5.02
N VAL A 219 13.92 -2.60 6.05
CA VAL A 219 14.41 -2.34 7.41
C VAL A 219 15.12 -3.56 7.98
N SER A 220 14.57 -4.77 7.79
CA SER A 220 15.21 -6.00 8.24
C SER A 220 16.55 -6.24 7.55
N ASP A 221 16.65 -5.98 6.25
CA ASP A 221 17.90 -6.10 5.50
C ASP A 221 18.95 -5.08 5.98
N CYS A 222 18.55 -3.82 6.22
CA CYS A 222 19.41 -2.79 6.82
C CYS A 222 19.99 -3.24 8.17
N GLN A 223 19.15 -3.77 9.06
CA GLN A 223 19.59 -4.28 10.37
C GLN A 223 20.56 -5.44 10.25
N ARG A 224 20.23 -6.46 9.43
CA ARG A 224 21.07 -7.64 9.22
C ARG A 224 22.45 -7.26 8.71
N LEU A 225 22.52 -6.35 7.73
CA LEU A 225 23.78 -5.86 7.18
C LEU A 225 24.56 -5.02 8.20
N GLY A 226 23.88 -4.18 8.98
CA GLY A 226 24.51 -3.38 10.04
C GLY A 226 25.18 -4.25 11.11
N LEU A 227 24.51 -5.31 11.55
CA LEU A 227 25.07 -6.29 12.49
C LEU A 227 26.29 -7.02 11.91
N ALA A 228 26.25 -7.39 10.63
CA ALA A 228 27.37 -8.05 9.96
C ALA A 228 28.60 -7.13 9.86
N ILE A 229 28.41 -5.85 9.54
CA ILE A 229 29.47 -4.83 9.48
C ILE A 229 30.07 -4.58 10.88
N GLY A 230 29.21 -4.50 11.91
CA GLY A 230 29.65 -4.36 13.31
C GLY A 230 30.50 -5.54 13.78
N ALA A 231 30.11 -6.77 13.44
CA ALA A 231 30.86 -7.98 13.78
C ALA A 231 32.25 -8.02 13.12
N SER A 232 32.40 -7.56 11.87
CA SER A 232 33.71 -7.50 11.21
C SER A 232 34.68 -6.50 11.85
N ARG A 233 34.18 -5.43 12.51
CA ARG A 233 35.03 -4.42 13.16
C ARG A 233 35.52 -4.81 14.56
N GLN A 234 34.87 -5.76 15.23
CA GLN A 234 35.29 -6.24 16.56
C GLN A 234 36.32 -7.38 16.50
N GLY A 235 36.59 -7.93 15.31
CA GLY A 235 37.52 -9.03 15.10
C GLY A 235 38.94 -8.63 14.70
N ASP A 236 39.18 -7.34 14.42
CA ASP A 236 40.50 -6.72 14.20
C ASP A 236 40.96 -6.01 15.48
#